data_AF-A0A9D4BVM4-F1
#
_entry.id   AF-A0A9D4BVM4-F1
#
_cell.length_a   1.000
_cell.length_b   1.000
_cell.length_c   1.000
_cell.angle_alpha   90.00
_cell.angle_beta   90.00
_cell.angle_gamma   90.00
#
_symmetry.space_group_name_H-M   'P 1'
#
loop_
_entity.id
_entity.type
_entity.pdbx_description
1 polymer ?
#
loop_
_entity_poly.entity_id
_entity_poly.type
_entity_poly.pdbx_seq_one_letter_code
_entity_poly.pdbx_strand_id
1 'polypeptide(L)'
;MMTTQITDNVAFARLKKLTEKICRYDSHRHFLKECDNGEIVPKGFTLKWKMDLHTNEEENGRVAKVLHRTSLHLMSEGIAVCDRVLREVINLKKEYSNKMSSSITKHKFEKLQKELEQFSLETQIEQRKRN
;
A
#
# COMPACT_ATOMS: atom_id res chain seq x y z
N MET A 1 -4.73 37.22 12.53
CA MET A 1 -4.06 36.48 11.43
C MET A 1 -3.56 35.07 11.80
N MET A 2 -4.02 34.44 12.91
CA MET A 2 -3.52 33.11 13.32
C MET A 2 -4.27 31.90 12.72
N THR A 3 -5.50 32.08 12.22
CA THR A 3 -6.36 30.98 11.75
C THR A 3 -5.86 30.32 10.46
N THR A 4 -5.23 31.07 9.55
CA THR A 4 -4.74 30.57 8.25
C THR A 4 -3.49 29.68 8.37
N GLN A 5 -2.60 29.93 9.33
CA GLN A 5 -1.43 29.07 9.54
C GLN A 5 -1.80 27.69 10.09
N ILE A 6 -2.82 27.61 10.95
CA ILE A 6 -3.29 26.36 11.55
C ILE A 6 -3.94 25.47 10.49
N THR A 7 -4.74 26.06 9.57
CA THR A 7 -5.37 25.31 8.48
C THR A 7 -4.37 24.73 7.48
N ASP A 8 -3.30 25.47 7.18
CA ASP A 8 -2.25 25.05 6.24
C ASP A 8 -1.45 23.85 6.78
N ASN A 9 -1.11 23.88 8.08
CA ASN A 9 -0.38 22.79 8.73
C ASN A 9 -1.22 21.49 8.79
N VAL A 10 -2.53 21.61 9.03
CA VAL A 10 -3.45 20.47 9.01
C VAL A 10 -3.60 19.88 7.61
N ALA A 11 -3.72 20.73 6.58
CA ALA A 11 -3.80 20.29 5.19
C ALA A 11 -2.51 19.56 4.76
N PHE A 12 -1.34 20.11 5.10
CA PHE A 12 -0.06 19.50 4.80
C PHE A 12 0.15 18.18 5.54
N ALA A 13 -0.22 18.09 6.82
CA ALA A 13 -0.17 16.84 7.59
C ALA A 13 -1.06 15.74 6.96
N ARG A 14 -2.22 16.11 6.40
CA ARG A 14 -3.08 15.17 5.65
C ARG A 14 -2.39 14.70 4.36
N LEU A 15 -1.76 15.59 3.60
CA LEU A 15 -1.00 15.22 2.39
C LEU A 15 0.16 14.27 2.70
N LYS A 16 0.86 14.48 3.83
CA LYS A 16 1.89 13.54 4.32
C LYS A 16 1.30 12.16 4.58
N LYS A 17 0.21 12.05 5.35
CA LYS A 17 -0.47 10.77 5.62
C LYS A 17 -0.94 10.06 4.35
N LEU A 18 -1.48 10.81 3.38
CA LEU A 18 -1.87 10.23 2.09
C LEU A 18 -0.65 9.73 1.30
N THR A 19 0.46 10.46 1.34
CA THR A 19 1.72 10.06 0.69
C THR A 19 2.33 8.82 1.33
N GLU A 20 2.37 8.73 2.67
CA GLU A 20 2.76 7.52 3.40
C GLU A 20 1.93 6.32 2.98
N LYS A 21 0.60 6.51 2.89
CA LYS A 21 -0.32 5.45 2.48
C LYS A 21 -0.03 5.00 1.05
N ILE A 22 0.23 5.93 0.11
CA ILE A 22 0.63 5.58 -1.26
C ILE A 22 1.91 4.76 -1.24
N CYS A 23 2.98 5.24 -0.60
CA CYS A 23 4.26 4.51 -0.54
C CYS A 23 4.08 3.09 0.02
N ARG A 24 3.32 2.94 1.11
CA ARG A 24 3.05 1.63 1.73
C ARG A 24 2.32 0.68 0.80
N TYR A 25 1.23 1.11 0.17
CA TYR A 25 0.46 0.24 -0.71
C TYR A 25 1.20 -0.06 -2.03
N ASP A 26 2.02 0.88 -2.52
CA ASP A 26 2.84 0.67 -3.71
C ASP A 26 3.96 -0.34 -3.44
N SER A 27 4.63 -0.21 -2.29
CA SER A 27 5.63 -1.19 -1.84
C SER A 27 5.03 -2.58 -1.63
N HIS A 28 3.89 -2.69 -0.93
CA HIS A 28 3.21 -3.97 -0.77
C HIS A 28 2.77 -4.57 -2.10
N ARG A 29 2.20 -3.76 -2.99
CA ARG A 29 1.81 -4.20 -4.33
C ARG A 29 3.00 -4.74 -5.10
N HIS A 30 4.13 -4.03 -5.09
CA HIS A 30 5.33 -4.47 -5.79
C HIS A 30 5.83 -5.80 -5.23
N PHE A 31 5.94 -5.91 -3.91
CA PHE A 31 6.32 -7.17 -3.25
C PHE A 31 5.41 -8.34 -3.66
N LEU A 32 4.08 -8.16 -3.59
CA LEU A 32 3.14 -9.23 -3.95
C LEU A 32 3.22 -9.61 -5.44
N LYS A 33 3.50 -8.66 -6.33
CA LYS A 33 3.71 -8.95 -7.76
C LYS A 33 4.99 -9.74 -8.02
N GLU A 34 6.07 -9.45 -7.31
CA GLU A 34 7.29 -10.27 -7.38
C GLU A 34 7.04 -11.69 -6.87
N CYS A 35 6.26 -11.83 -5.79
CA CYS A 35 5.83 -13.14 -5.28
C CYS A 35 4.96 -13.92 -6.29
N ASP A 36 4.01 -13.25 -6.94
CA ASP A 36 3.14 -13.82 -7.98
C ASP A 36 3.96 -14.31 -9.18
N ASN A 37 4.90 -13.50 -9.66
CA ASN A 37 5.80 -13.87 -10.76
C ASN A 37 6.70 -15.06 -10.42
N GLY A 38 7.10 -15.18 -9.16
CA GLY A 38 7.94 -16.28 -8.67
C GLY A 38 7.18 -17.52 -8.22
N GLU A 39 5.84 -17.52 -8.28
CA GLU A 39 4.96 -18.54 -7.68
C GLU A 39 5.24 -18.78 -6.18
N ILE A 40 5.75 -17.76 -5.48
CA ILE A 40 6.05 -17.80 -4.05
C ILE A 40 4.85 -17.29 -3.29
N VAL A 41 4.33 -18.08 -2.34
CA VAL A 41 3.24 -17.65 -1.45
C VAL A 41 3.84 -17.07 -0.16
N PRO A 42 3.70 -15.77 0.13
CA PRO A 42 4.16 -15.20 1.39
C PRO A 42 3.43 -15.81 2.59
N LYS A 43 4.10 -15.91 3.74
CA LYS A 43 3.54 -16.51 4.97
C LYS A 43 2.19 -15.94 5.38
N GLY A 44 1.96 -14.64 5.16
CA GLY A 44 0.69 -13.96 5.46
C GLY A 44 -0.50 -14.39 4.59
N PHE A 45 -0.22 -15.03 3.45
CA PHE A 45 -1.22 -15.53 2.50
C PHE A 45 -1.30 -17.06 2.49
N THR A 46 -0.37 -17.74 3.17
CA THR A 46 -0.35 -19.21 3.26
C THR A 46 -1.51 -19.72 4.10
N LEU A 47 -2.46 -20.39 3.45
CA LEU A 47 -3.49 -21.15 4.14
C LEU A 47 -2.91 -22.45 4.67
N LYS A 48 -3.21 -22.74 5.93
CA LYS A 48 -2.83 -23.98 6.60
C LYS A 48 -4.08 -24.65 7.10
N TRP A 49 -4.17 -25.96 6.87
CA TRP A 49 -5.19 -26.80 7.46
C TRP A 49 -4.55 -27.68 8.53
N LYS A 50 -5.13 -27.68 9.73
CA LYS A 50 -4.82 -28.69 10.75
C LYS A 50 -5.77 -29.85 10.50
N MET A 51 -5.20 -30.93 10.01
CA MET A 51 -5.90 -32.18 9.75
C MET A 51 -6.04 -32.98 11.04
N ASP A 52 -7.22 -33.53 11.28
CA ASP A 52 -7.46 -34.58 12.27
C ASP A 52 -7.64 -35.93 11.55
N LEU A 53 -7.09 -36.97 12.15
CA LEU A 53 -6.57 -38.18 11.51
C LEU A 53 -7.66 -39.06 10.85
N HIS A 54 -7.38 -39.55 9.63
CA HIS A 54 -7.89 -40.74 8.90
C HIS A 54 -7.92 -40.58 7.37
N THR A 55 -7.35 -39.50 6.81
CA THR A 55 -7.23 -39.35 5.35
C THR A 55 -6.04 -40.09 4.79
N ASN A 56 -6.21 -40.67 3.60
CA ASN A 56 -5.11 -41.30 2.87
C ASN A 56 -4.19 -40.24 2.21
N GLU A 57 -3.02 -40.67 1.73
CA GLU A 57 -2.05 -39.75 1.10
C GLU A 57 -2.61 -38.99 -0.11
N GLU A 58 -3.53 -39.61 -0.84
CA GLU A 58 -4.16 -38.99 -2.01
C GLU A 58 -5.03 -37.79 -1.61
N GLU A 59 -5.85 -37.94 -0.57
CA GLU A 59 -6.67 -36.86 -0.02
C GLU A 59 -5.82 -35.72 0.52
N ASN A 60 -4.71 -36.04 1.21
CA ASN A 60 -3.76 -35.03 1.68
C ASN A 60 -3.14 -34.25 0.51
N GLY A 61 -2.77 -34.94 -0.57
CA GLY A 61 -2.28 -34.31 -1.80
C GLY A 61 -3.33 -33.42 -2.49
N ARG A 62 -4.60 -33.86 -2.52
CA ARG A 62 -5.71 -33.06 -3.05
C ARG A 62 -5.92 -31.79 -2.24
N VAL A 63 -5.93 -31.88 -0.91
CA VAL A 63 -6.14 -30.68 -0.07
C VAL A 63 -4.94 -29.74 -0.12
N ALA A 64 -3.71 -30.25 -0.15
CA ALA A 64 -2.52 -29.41 -0.33
C ALA A 64 -2.60 -28.58 -1.63
N LYS A 65 -3.05 -29.19 -2.74
CA LYS A 65 -3.26 -28.47 -4.02
C LYS A 65 -4.34 -27.40 -3.91
N VAL A 66 -5.45 -27.69 -3.23
CA VAL A 66 -6.53 -26.70 -2.99
C VAL A 66 -6.00 -25.53 -2.15
N LEU A 67 -5.36 -25.80 -1.01
CA LEU A 67 -4.80 -24.76 -0.14
C LEU A 67 -3.78 -23.88 -0.87
N HIS A 68 -2.91 -24.48 -1.67
CA HIS A 68 -1.94 -23.74 -2.46
C HIS A 68 -2.62 -22.83 -3.50
N ARG A 69 -3.56 -23.36 -4.30
CA ARG A 69 -4.32 -22.57 -5.28
C ARG A 69 -5.11 -21.44 -4.63
N THR A 70 -5.76 -21.70 -3.50
CA THR A 70 -6.51 -20.68 -2.77
C THR A 70 -5.57 -19.63 -2.17
N SER A 71 -4.38 -20.02 -1.69
CA SER A 71 -3.38 -19.07 -1.20
C SER A 71 -2.85 -18.14 -2.30
N LEU A 72 -2.61 -18.68 -3.50
CA LEU A 72 -2.27 -17.87 -4.68
C LEU A 72 -3.41 -16.92 -5.05
N HIS A 73 -4.66 -17.39 -5.05
CA HIS A 73 -5.80 -16.54 -5.32
C HIS A 73 -5.95 -15.40 -4.29
N LEU A 74 -5.76 -15.68 -3.00
CA LEU A 74 -5.74 -14.64 -1.95
C LEU A 74 -4.67 -13.58 -2.19
N MET A 75 -3.50 -13.98 -2.70
CA MET A 75 -2.42 -13.06 -3.07
C MET A 75 -2.83 -12.17 -4.25
N SER A 76 -3.44 -12.74 -5.31
CA SER A 76 -3.97 -11.96 -6.43
C SER A 76 -5.05 -10.96 -6.00
N GLU A 77 -5.96 -11.36 -5.12
CA GLU A 77 -6.95 -10.46 -4.50
C GLU A 77 -6.26 -9.36 -3.68
N GLY A 78 -5.20 -9.69 -2.95
CA GLY A 78 -4.37 -8.72 -2.23
C GLY A 78 -3.75 -7.66 -3.16
N ILE A 79 -3.24 -8.07 -4.33
CA ILE A 79 -2.75 -7.15 -5.37
C ILE A 79 -3.88 -6.25 -5.86
N ALA A 80 -5.04 -6.81 -6.17
CA ALA A 80 -6.21 -6.06 -6.64
C ALA A 80 -6.68 -5.01 -5.62
N VAL A 81 -6.67 -5.35 -4.32
CA VAL A 81 -6.94 -4.41 -3.23
C VAL A 81 -5.92 -3.28 -3.21
N CYS A 82 -4.62 -3.59 -3.35
CA CYS A 82 -3.59 -2.56 -3.38
C CYS A 82 -3.77 -1.62 -4.58
N ASP A 83 -4.03 -2.16 -5.77
CA ASP A 83 -4.31 -1.36 -6.99
C ASP A 83 -5.52 -0.44 -6.80
N ARG A 84 -6.61 -0.94 -6.22
CA ARG A 84 -7.81 -0.13 -5.94
C ARG A 84 -7.50 1.01 -4.96
N VAL A 85 -6.89 0.68 -3.82
CA VAL A 85 -6.58 1.68 -2.78
C VAL A 85 -5.58 2.72 -3.29
N LEU A 86 -4.58 2.33 -4.09
CA LEU A 86 -3.64 3.27 -4.69
C LEU A 86 -4.36 4.29 -5.58
N ARG A 87 -5.26 3.85 -6.45
CA ARG A 87 -6.05 4.76 -7.30
C ARG A 87 -6.86 5.75 -6.47
N GLU A 88 -7.59 5.26 -5.48
CA GLU A 88 -8.41 6.09 -4.59
C GLU A 88 -7.57 7.14 -3.84
N VAL A 89 -6.46 6.71 -3.23
CA VAL A 89 -5.61 7.60 -2.42
C VAL A 89 -4.84 8.59 -3.30
N ILE A 90 -4.40 8.21 -4.50
CA ILE A 90 -3.79 9.14 -5.47
C ILE A 90 -4.79 10.20 -5.89
N ASN A 91 -6.03 9.83 -6.20
CA ASN A 91 -7.08 10.78 -6.56
C ASN A 91 -7.38 11.73 -5.41
N LEU A 92 -7.53 11.19 -4.20
CA LEU A 92 -7.75 12.00 -3.00
C LEU A 92 -6.58 12.96 -2.74
N LYS A 93 -5.33 12.51 -2.90
CA LYS A 93 -4.14 13.36 -2.76
C LYS A 93 -4.16 14.50 -3.78
N LYS A 94 -4.52 14.24 -5.05
CA LYS A 94 -4.65 15.27 -6.09
C LYS A 94 -5.71 16.31 -5.72
N GLU A 95 -6.88 15.88 -5.28
CA GLU A 95 -7.95 16.79 -4.85
C GLU A 95 -7.53 17.70 -3.70
N TYR A 96 -6.88 17.13 -2.67
CA TYR A 96 -6.37 17.91 -1.55
C TYR A 96 -5.26 18.87 -1.96
N SER A 97 -4.36 18.44 -2.85
CA SER A 97 -3.30 19.29 -3.39
C SER A 97 -3.86 20.49 -4.14
N ASN A 98 -4.90 20.29 -4.96
CA ASN A 98 -5.57 21.37 -5.70
C ASN A 98 -6.31 22.35 -4.79
N LYS A 99 -7.01 21.85 -3.75
CA LYS A 99 -7.67 22.71 -2.74
C LYS A 99 -6.65 23.55 -1.97
N MET A 100 -5.47 22.97 -1.71
CA MET A 100 -4.41 23.67 -0.99
C MET A 100 -3.75 24.73 -1.88
N SER A 101 -3.47 24.43 -3.15
CA SER A 101 -2.85 25.39 -4.08
C SER A 101 -3.72 26.63 -4.33
N SER A 102 -5.05 26.50 -4.25
CA SER A 102 -5.96 27.64 -4.34
C SER A 102 -6.06 28.47 -3.05
N SER A 103 -5.59 27.95 -1.92
CA SER A 103 -5.79 28.56 -0.59
C SER A 103 -4.53 29.24 -0.04
N ILE A 104 -3.35 28.96 -0.59
CA ILE A 104 -2.08 29.52 -0.14
C ILE A 104 -1.30 30.18 -1.28
N THR A 105 -0.31 31.01 -0.95
CA THR A 105 0.54 31.62 -1.97
C THR A 105 1.33 30.56 -2.75
N LYS A 106 1.49 30.78 -4.06
CA LYS A 106 2.20 29.86 -4.96
C LYS A 106 3.58 29.44 -4.42
N HIS A 107 4.36 30.40 -3.94
CA HIS A 107 5.69 30.13 -3.37
C HIS A 107 5.65 29.21 -2.14
N LYS A 108 4.66 29.40 -1.25
CA LYS A 108 4.48 28.53 -0.08
C LYS A 108 4.04 27.13 -0.49
N PHE A 109 3.17 27.03 -1.50
CA PHE A 109 2.75 25.74 -2.07
C PHE A 109 3.94 24.97 -2.67
N GLU A 110 4.75 25.63 -3.50
CA GLU A 110 5.95 25.02 -4.11
C GLU A 110 6.94 24.50 -3.07
N LYS A 111 7.15 25.26 -1.97
CA LYS A 111 8.00 24.82 -0.86
C LYS A 111 7.47 23.53 -0.21
N LEU A 112 6.18 23.52 0.13
CA LEU A 112 5.53 22.36 0.77
C LEU A 112 5.49 21.15 -0.16
N GLN A 113 5.34 21.37 -1.47
CA GLN A 113 5.40 20.31 -2.47
C GLN A 113 6.79 19.62 -2.48
N LYS A 114 7.88 20.40 -2.48
CA LYS A 114 9.24 19.86 -2.39
C LYS A 114 9.47 19.07 -1.10
N GLU A 115 8.98 19.58 0.03
CA GLU A 115 9.04 18.86 1.31
C GLU A 115 8.29 17.51 1.25
N LEU A 116 7.16 17.46 0.54
CA LEU A 116 6.38 16.23 0.38
C LEU A 116 7.07 15.22 -0.57
N GLU A 117 7.72 15.70 -1.63
CA GLU A 117 8.50 14.88 -2.55
C GLU A 117 9.72 14.27 -1.84
N GLN A 118 10.44 15.07 -1.07
CA GLN A 118 11.55 14.59 -0.24
C GLN A 118 11.10 13.53 0.76
N PHE A 119 10.00 13.78 1.47
CA PHE A 119 9.41 12.82 2.41
C PHE A 119 9.01 11.49 1.74
N SER A 120 8.43 11.57 0.53
CA SER A 120 8.08 10.38 -0.27
C SER A 120 9.32 9.56 -0.61
N LEU A 121 10.41 10.21 -1.02
CA LEU A 121 11.66 9.55 -1.38
C LEU A 121 12.29 8.85 -0.16
N GLU A 122 12.35 9.55 0.98
CA GLU A 122 12.85 8.99 2.24
C GLU A 122 12.05 7.76 2.67
N THR A 123 10.72 7.84 2.58
CA THR A 123 9.83 6.72 2.92
C THR A 123 10.09 5.50 2.01
N GLN A 124 10.28 5.71 0.70
CA GLN A 124 10.59 4.64 -0.24
C GLN A 124 11.95 4.00 0.05
N ILE A 125 12.97 4.81 0.35
CA ILE A 125 14.31 4.32 0.73
C ILE A 125 14.22 3.47 2.01
N GLU A 126 13.49 3.94 3.01
CA GLU A 126 13.33 3.20 4.27
C GLU A 126 12.59 1.88 4.07
N GLN A 127 11.53 1.85 3.25
CA GLN A 127 10.81 0.62 2.93
C GLN A 127 11.70 -0.40 2.19
N ARG A 128 12.52 0.05 1.25
CA ARG A 128 13.49 -0.82 0.54
C ARG A 128 14.57 -1.40 1.44
N LYS A 129 14.91 -0.76 2.55
CA LYS A 129 15.87 -1.30 3.53
C LYS A 129 15.28 -2.42 4.40
N ARG A 130 13.95 -2.49 4.51
CA ARG A 130 13.24 -3.44 5.38
C ARG A 130 12.80 -4.71 4.67
N ASN A 131 12.68 -4.66 3.34
CA ASN A 131 12.33 -5.79 2.47
C ASN A 131 13.58 -6.44 1.92
#